data_AF-A0A7H0LQJ9-F1
#
_entry.id   AF-A0A7H0LQJ9-F1
#
_cell.length_a   1.000
_cell.length_b   1.000
_cell.length_c   1.000
_cell.angle_alpha   90.00
_cell.angle_beta   90.00
_cell.angle_gamma   90.00
#
_symmetry.space_group_name_H-M   'P 1'
#
loop_
_entity.id
_entity.type
_entity.pdbx_description
1 polymer ?
#
loop_
_entity_poly.entity_id
_entity_poly.type
_entity_poly.pdbx_seq_one_letter_code
_entity_poly.pdbx_strand_id
1 'polypeptide(L)'
;MTDPERILALSYAPPSQRAGVSALFALDDALAAVLRTTSEPMIGQMRLTWWHEALSRLDSGVVPAEPVLATLAAEVIPHGISGARLADMIDAWEVLLDPDLPDDATLEQYAARGVILFGAAGSLLGIPPSDPVAPAGRGWALADLARHIQDADVARRALGLAQGPLAAATAARWSRAGRPLGALAHLARLDLAVPLGEAIARGAPRRVWRVLIHRLSGR
;
A
#
# COMPACT_ATOMS: atom_id res chain seq x y z
N MET A 1 -12.89 -3.77 -1.31
CA MET A 1 -13.97 -2.96 -0.70
C MET A 1 -13.42 -1.55 -0.54
N THR A 2 -14.05 -0.56 -1.17
CA THR A 2 -13.51 0.80 -1.26
C THR A 2 -13.49 1.46 0.11
N ASP A 3 -12.30 1.80 0.62
CA ASP A 3 -12.12 2.46 1.91
C ASP A 3 -12.33 3.99 1.76
N PRO A 4 -13.40 4.58 2.34
CA PRO A 4 -13.68 6.01 2.22
C PRO A 4 -12.56 6.89 2.80
N GLU A 5 -11.87 6.41 3.84
CA GLU A 5 -10.78 7.17 4.46
C GLU A 5 -9.54 7.19 3.56
N ARG A 6 -9.28 6.08 2.85
CA ARG A 6 -8.26 6.00 1.80
C ARG A 6 -8.60 6.95 0.64
N ILE A 7 -9.84 6.95 0.16
CA ILE A 7 -10.27 7.90 -0.89
C ILE A 7 -10.05 9.35 -0.44
N LEU A 8 -10.46 9.68 0.78
CA LEU A 8 -10.28 11.02 1.33
C LEU A 8 -8.79 11.40 1.38
N ALA A 9 -7.93 10.52 1.89
CA ALA A 9 -6.49 10.76 1.96
C ALA A 9 -5.87 10.97 0.56
N LEU A 10 -6.22 10.12 -0.41
CA LEU A 10 -5.71 10.21 -1.79
C LEU A 10 -6.27 11.42 -2.55
N SER A 11 -7.45 11.92 -2.19
CA SER A 11 -8.02 13.14 -2.79
C SER A 11 -7.16 14.39 -2.57
N TYR A 12 -6.25 14.34 -1.59
CA TYR A 12 -5.31 15.43 -1.29
C TYR A 12 -4.16 15.52 -2.29
N ALA A 13 -3.96 14.49 -3.13
CA ALA A 13 -3.01 14.56 -4.23
C ALA A 13 -3.43 15.65 -5.24
N PRO A 14 -2.46 16.28 -5.94
CA PRO A 14 -2.75 17.21 -7.03
C PRO A 14 -3.65 16.56 -8.10
N PRO A 15 -4.64 17.28 -8.67
CA PRO A 15 -5.57 16.70 -9.65
C PRO A 15 -4.91 15.93 -10.80
N SER A 16 -3.78 16.42 -11.31
CA SER A 16 -3.01 15.80 -12.40
C SER A 16 -2.30 14.50 -12.03
N GLN A 17 -2.14 14.20 -10.74
CA GLN A 17 -1.43 13.00 -10.26
C GLN A 17 -2.38 11.98 -9.60
N ARG A 18 -3.64 12.38 -9.33
CA ARG A 18 -4.62 11.53 -8.65
C ARG A 18 -4.86 10.22 -9.38
N ALA A 19 -5.00 10.25 -10.71
CA ALA A 19 -5.26 9.05 -11.49
C ALA A 19 -4.12 8.04 -11.36
N GLY A 20 -2.86 8.48 -11.49
CA GLY A 20 -1.69 7.62 -11.31
C GLY A 20 -1.55 7.08 -9.88
N VAL A 21 -1.76 7.91 -8.86
CA VAL A 21 -1.74 7.43 -7.46
C VAL A 21 -2.86 6.41 -7.23
N SER A 22 -4.07 6.68 -7.70
CA SER A 22 -5.18 5.73 -7.61
C SER A 22 -4.90 4.42 -8.35
N ALA A 23 -4.23 4.46 -9.50
CA ALA A 23 -3.84 3.27 -10.25
C ALA A 23 -2.83 2.40 -9.48
N LEU A 24 -1.88 3.02 -8.76
CA LEU A 24 -0.93 2.31 -7.91
C LEU A 24 -1.63 1.56 -6.76
N PHE A 25 -2.60 2.19 -6.10
CA PHE A 25 -3.39 1.51 -5.06
C PHE A 25 -4.36 0.47 -5.65
N ALA A 26 -4.85 0.69 -6.87
CA ALA A 26 -5.68 -0.29 -7.58
C ALA A 26 -4.88 -1.54 -7.96
N LEU A 27 -3.58 -1.40 -8.29
CA LEU A 27 -2.67 -2.53 -8.47
C LEU A 27 -2.56 -3.35 -7.19
N ASP A 28 -2.28 -2.71 -6.06
CA ASP A 28 -2.20 -3.39 -4.77
C ASP A 28 -3.52 -4.12 -4.42
N ASP A 29 -4.66 -3.46 -4.64
CA ASP A 29 -5.98 -4.07 -4.43
C ASP A 29 -6.23 -5.28 -5.36
N ALA A 30 -5.74 -5.23 -6.60
CA ALA A 30 -5.85 -6.30 -7.59
C ALA A 30 -4.97 -7.52 -7.22
N LEU A 31 -3.73 -7.30 -6.79
CA LEU A 31 -2.85 -8.36 -6.28
C LEU A 31 -3.44 -9.01 -5.02
N ALA A 32 -3.95 -8.21 -4.09
CA ALA A 32 -4.66 -8.71 -2.92
C ALA A 32 -5.93 -9.51 -3.30
N ALA A 33 -6.60 -9.14 -4.40
CA ALA A 33 -7.77 -9.86 -4.88
C ALA A 33 -7.41 -11.24 -5.46
N VAL A 34 -6.22 -11.41 -6.04
CA VAL A 34 -5.72 -12.73 -6.47
C VAL A 34 -5.72 -13.68 -5.29
N LEU A 35 -5.10 -13.30 -4.17
CA LEU A 35 -5.03 -14.15 -2.97
C LEU A 35 -6.41 -14.41 -2.35
N ARG A 36 -7.29 -13.39 -2.29
CA ARG A 36 -8.63 -13.55 -1.69
C ARG A 36 -9.56 -14.45 -2.50
N THR A 37 -9.36 -14.56 -3.81
CA THR A 37 -10.28 -15.25 -4.72
C THR A 37 -9.76 -16.61 -5.18
N THR A 38 -8.58 -17.00 -4.73
CA THR A 38 -7.95 -18.26 -5.14
C THR A 38 -7.65 -19.12 -3.93
N SER A 39 -8.22 -20.33 -3.93
CA SER A 39 -8.02 -21.31 -2.85
C SER A 39 -6.88 -22.29 -3.13
N GLU A 40 -6.54 -22.52 -4.39
CA GLU A 40 -5.46 -23.41 -4.80
C GLU A 40 -4.15 -22.61 -4.98
N PRO A 41 -3.11 -22.84 -4.15
CA PRO A 41 -1.87 -22.04 -4.19
C PRO A 41 -1.23 -21.98 -5.58
N MET A 42 -1.25 -23.09 -6.33
CA MET A 42 -0.72 -23.16 -7.69
C MET A 42 -1.43 -22.20 -8.66
N ILE A 43 -2.76 -22.09 -8.57
CA ILE A 43 -3.53 -21.15 -9.38
C ILE A 43 -3.19 -19.70 -8.97
N GLY A 44 -2.98 -19.47 -7.67
CA GLY A 44 -2.59 -18.16 -7.15
C GLY A 44 -1.24 -17.73 -7.73
N GLN A 45 -0.27 -18.64 -7.71
CA GLN A 45 1.06 -18.45 -8.28
C GLN A 45 0.99 -18.13 -9.78
N MET A 46 0.24 -18.91 -10.56
CA MET A 46 0.08 -18.65 -12.01
C MET A 46 -0.50 -17.25 -12.31
N ARG A 47 -1.49 -16.81 -11.52
CA ARG A 47 -2.08 -15.47 -11.67
C ARG A 47 -1.09 -14.37 -11.29
N LEU A 48 -0.29 -14.55 -10.24
CA LEU A 48 0.74 -13.60 -9.84
C LEU A 48 1.88 -13.53 -10.87
N THR A 49 2.30 -14.67 -11.42
CA THR A 49 3.26 -14.71 -12.54
C THR A 49 2.74 -13.93 -13.74
N TRP A 50 1.46 -14.10 -14.10
CA TRP A 50 0.85 -13.29 -15.16
C TRP A 50 0.91 -11.78 -14.86
N TRP A 51 0.62 -11.36 -13.62
CA TRP A 51 0.70 -9.95 -13.22
C TRP A 51 2.13 -9.41 -13.36
N HIS A 52 3.13 -10.19 -12.93
CA HIS A 52 4.53 -9.84 -13.04
C HIS A 52 4.94 -9.60 -14.51
N GLU A 53 4.59 -10.53 -15.41
CA GLU A 53 4.85 -10.39 -16.84
C GLU A 53 4.06 -9.23 -17.47
N ALA A 54 2.82 -9.03 -17.05
CA ALA A 54 1.96 -7.98 -17.56
C ALA A 54 2.44 -6.58 -17.18
N LEU A 55 2.95 -6.40 -15.95
CA LEU A 55 3.60 -5.16 -15.51
C LEU A 55 4.92 -4.91 -16.24
N SER A 56 5.76 -5.94 -16.37
CA SER A 56 7.06 -5.82 -17.06
C SER A 56 6.90 -5.42 -18.54
N ARG A 57 5.82 -5.84 -19.20
CA ARG A 57 5.50 -5.45 -20.58
C ARG A 57 5.16 -3.97 -20.74
N LEU A 58 4.76 -3.27 -19.68
CA LEU A 58 4.47 -1.84 -19.76
C LEU A 58 5.73 -1.03 -20.12
N ASP A 59 6.91 -1.49 -19.69
CA ASP A 59 8.19 -0.83 -19.97
C ASP A 59 8.58 -0.89 -21.46
N SER A 60 8.04 -1.86 -22.21
CA SER A 60 8.21 -1.96 -23.67
C SER A 60 7.05 -1.34 -24.46
N GLY A 61 6.11 -0.67 -23.78
CA GLY A 61 4.94 -0.03 -24.38
C GLY A 61 3.81 -0.99 -24.76
N VAL A 62 3.91 -2.28 -24.38
CA VAL A 62 2.85 -3.26 -24.61
C VAL A 62 1.89 -3.23 -23.43
N VAL A 63 0.67 -2.74 -23.65
CA VAL A 63 -0.36 -2.61 -22.61
C VAL A 63 -1.37 -3.75 -22.72
N PRO A 64 -1.39 -4.70 -21.77
CA PRO A 64 -2.38 -5.79 -21.76
C PRO A 64 -3.79 -5.25 -21.48
N ALA A 65 -4.81 -6.02 -21.88
CA ALA A 65 -6.22 -5.66 -21.74
C ALA A 65 -6.73 -5.82 -20.29
N GLU A 66 -6.15 -5.05 -19.37
CA GLU A 66 -6.51 -4.98 -17.95
C GLU A 66 -6.62 -3.50 -17.54
N PRO A 67 -7.78 -3.03 -17.04
CA PRO A 67 -8.00 -1.61 -16.76
C PRO A 67 -6.96 -0.96 -15.84
N VAL A 68 -6.44 -1.70 -14.85
CA VAL A 68 -5.38 -1.20 -13.97
C VAL A 68 -4.10 -0.95 -14.76
N LEU A 69 -3.69 -1.90 -15.61
CA LEU A 69 -2.49 -1.78 -16.45
C LEU A 69 -2.61 -0.64 -17.46
N ALA A 70 -3.80 -0.43 -18.04
CA ALA A 70 -4.06 0.69 -18.94
C ALA A 70 -3.86 2.05 -18.24
N THR A 71 -4.35 2.17 -17.01
CA THR A 71 -4.19 3.41 -16.23
C THR A 71 -2.75 3.61 -15.79
N LEU A 72 -2.04 2.54 -15.37
CA LEU A 72 -0.62 2.60 -15.05
C LEU A 72 0.22 3.05 -16.27
N ALA A 73 -0.05 2.49 -17.45
CA ALA A 73 0.63 2.84 -18.69
C ALA A 73 0.45 4.32 -19.07
N ALA A 74 -0.74 4.89 -18.82
CA ALA A 74 -1.04 6.28 -19.15
C ALA A 74 -0.53 7.27 -18.09
N GLU A 75 -0.64 6.93 -16.80
CA GLU A 75 -0.51 7.91 -15.71
C GLU A 75 0.74 7.70 -14.84
N VAL A 76 1.38 6.54 -14.91
CA VAL A 76 2.51 6.17 -14.03
C VAL A 76 3.81 5.99 -14.82
N ILE A 77 3.80 5.13 -15.84
CA ILE A 77 5.00 4.84 -16.65
C ILE A 77 5.64 6.10 -17.28
N PRO A 78 4.89 7.08 -17.82
CA PRO A 78 5.47 8.29 -18.40
C PRO A 78 6.23 9.18 -17.39
N HIS A 79 6.01 8.97 -16.09
CA HIS A 79 6.71 9.65 -15.01
C HIS A 79 8.03 8.96 -14.61
N GLY A 80 8.49 7.96 -15.38
CA GLY A 80 9.74 7.25 -15.15
C GLY A 80 9.66 6.15 -14.08
N ILE A 81 8.46 5.74 -13.69
CA ILE A 81 8.23 4.63 -12.78
C ILE A 81 8.13 3.36 -13.62
N SER A 82 9.10 2.44 -13.48
CA SER A 82 9.15 1.20 -14.26
C SER A 82 8.06 0.21 -13.82
N GLY A 83 7.43 -0.43 -14.80
CA GLY A 83 6.53 -1.56 -14.62
C GLY A 83 7.23 -2.75 -13.98
N ALA A 84 8.46 -3.08 -14.36
CA ALA A 84 9.25 -4.12 -13.70
C ALA A 84 9.46 -3.82 -12.20
N ARG A 85 9.72 -2.57 -11.83
CA ARG A 85 9.83 -2.18 -10.40
C ARG A 85 8.50 -2.28 -9.65
N LEU A 86 7.37 -2.07 -10.32
CA LEU A 86 6.06 -2.35 -9.72
C LEU A 86 5.82 -3.86 -9.59
N ALA A 87 6.39 -4.66 -10.50
CA ALA A 87 6.29 -6.11 -10.47
C ALA A 87 7.00 -6.73 -9.25
N ASP A 88 7.98 -6.05 -8.64
CA ASP A 88 8.59 -6.45 -7.36
C ASP A 88 7.56 -6.52 -6.21
N MET A 89 6.38 -5.90 -6.34
CA MET A 89 5.29 -6.08 -5.38
C MET A 89 4.73 -7.50 -5.39
N ILE A 90 4.85 -8.24 -6.51
CA ILE A 90 4.37 -9.62 -6.61
C ILE A 90 5.10 -10.50 -5.60
N ASP A 91 6.42 -10.41 -5.52
CA ASP A 91 7.23 -11.22 -4.59
C ASP A 91 6.77 -11.02 -3.13
N ALA A 92 6.44 -9.79 -2.76
CA ALA A 92 5.93 -9.47 -1.42
C ALA A 92 4.51 -10.05 -1.16
N TRP A 93 3.69 -10.24 -2.20
CA TRP A 93 2.39 -10.90 -2.09
C TRP A 93 2.50 -12.43 -2.14
N GLU A 94 3.43 -12.97 -2.91
CA GLU A 94 3.68 -14.43 -3.03
C GLU A 94 4.01 -15.08 -1.70
N VAL A 95 4.66 -14.35 -0.80
CA VAL A 95 4.93 -14.78 0.58
C VAL A 95 3.67 -15.30 1.28
N LEU A 96 2.49 -14.74 0.99
CA LEU A 96 1.24 -15.17 1.62
C LEU A 96 0.62 -16.44 1.00
N LEU A 97 1.19 -16.99 -0.08
CA LEU A 97 0.76 -18.27 -0.65
C LEU A 97 1.35 -19.47 0.11
N ASP A 98 2.40 -19.25 0.90
CA ASP A 98 2.98 -20.29 1.74
C ASP A 98 2.00 -20.62 2.89
N PRO A 99 1.50 -21.87 2.97
CA PRO A 99 0.63 -22.28 4.07
C PRO A 99 1.34 -22.25 5.42
N ASP A 100 2.67 -22.41 5.42
CA ASP A 100 3.53 -22.25 6.58
C ASP A 100 4.06 -20.82 6.53
N LEU A 101 3.23 -19.85 6.94
CA LEU A 101 3.63 -18.45 7.14
C LEU A 101 4.23 -18.25 8.55
N PRO A 102 5.58 -18.29 8.73
CA PRO A 102 6.12 -17.80 9.98
C PRO A 102 7.34 -16.90 9.85
N ASP A 103 7.66 -16.36 11.02
CA ASP A 103 8.77 -15.49 11.37
C ASP A 103 8.69 -14.04 10.86
N ASP A 104 9.45 -13.20 11.56
CA ASP A 104 9.43 -11.77 11.34
C ASP A 104 10.09 -11.41 10.00
N ALA A 105 11.01 -12.23 9.48
CA ALA A 105 11.67 -11.99 8.20
C ALA A 105 10.71 -12.14 7.02
N THR A 106 9.80 -13.11 7.08
CA THR A 106 8.71 -13.28 6.12
C THR A 106 7.77 -12.07 6.12
N LEU A 107 7.45 -11.55 7.31
CA LEU A 107 6.64 -10.33 7.45
C LEU A 107 7.34 -9.08 6.91
N GLU A 108 8.67 -9.00 7.05
CA GLU A 108 9.48 -7.94 6.43
C GLU A 108 9.46 -8.02 4.90
N GLN A 109 9.54 -9.22 4.33
CA GLN A 109 9.42 -9.41 2.88
C GLN A 109 8.04 -8.95 2.39
N TYR A 110 6.98 -9.33 3.09
CA TYR A 110 5.63 -8.84 2.79
C TYR A 110 5.54 -7.31 2.88
N ALA A 111 6.19 -6.69 3.87
CA ALA A 111 6.17 -5.25 4.06
C ALA A 111 6.82 -4.47 2.89
N ALA A 112 7.67 -5.12 2.08
CA ALA A 112 8.26 -4.53 0.89
C ALA A 112 7.20 -4.02 -0.11
N ARG A 113 6.03 -4.67 -0.19
CA ARG A 113 4.91 -4.19 -1.04
C ARG A 113 4.56 -2.73 -0.74
N GLY A 114 4.53 -2.37 0.53
CA GLY A 114 4.14 -1.05 0.99
C GLY A 114 5.24 -0.03 0.72
N VAL A 115 6.51 -0.44 0.85
CA VAL A 115 7.67 0.39 0.50
C VAL A 115 7.69 0.69 -1.00
N ILE A 116 7.44 -0.30 -1.85
CA ILE A 116 7.39 -0.13 -3.31
C ILE A 116 6.21 0.77 -3.70
N LEU A 117 5.00 0.48 -3.19
CA LEU A 117 3.80 1.27 -3.44
C LEU A 117 3.96 2.74 -3.03
N PHE A 118 4.38 2.99 -1.79
CA PHE A 118 4.56 4.34 -1.28
C PHE A 118 5.73 5.04 -1.98
N GLY A 119 6.79 4.31 -2.34
CA GLY A 119 7.91 4.82 -3.11
C GLY A 119 7.50 5.29 -4.51
N ALA A 120 6.72 4.47 -5.24
CA ALA A 120 6.19 4.82 -6.55
C ALA A 120 5.25 6.04 -6.47
N ALA A 121 4.33 6.06 -5.50
CA ALA A 121 3.47 7.21 -5.25
C ALA A 121 4.29 8.45 -4.83
N GLY A 122 5.35 8.24 -4.04
CA GLY A 122 6.37 9.22 -3.67
C GLY A 122 6.98 9.94 -4.86
N SER A 123 7.52 9.16 -5.79
CA SER A 123 8.11 9.65 -7.03
C SER A 123 7.10 10.40 -7.88
N LEU A 124 5.90 9.85 -8.06
CA LEU A 124 4.84 10.46 -8.85
C LEU A 124 4.39 11.83 -8.28
N LEU A 125 4.31 11.92 -6.95
CA LEU A 125 3.92 13.13 -6.23
C LEU A 125 5.06 14.15 -6.08
N GLY A 126 6.30 13.79 -6.43
CA GLY A 126 7.48 14.63 -6.21
C GLY A 126 7.79 14.84 -4.72
N ILE A 127 7.59 13.81 -3.90
CA ILE A 127 7.82 13.86 -2.45
C ILE A 127 9.33 13.93 -2.19
N PRO A 128 9.81 14.90 -1.37
CA PRO A 128 11.24 15.05 -1.11
C PRO A 128 11.77 13.89 -0.23
N PRO A 129 13.07 13.53 -0.34
CA PRO A 129 13.68 12.45 0.45
C PRO A 129 13.60 12.63 1.97
N SER A 130 13.32 13.85 2.44
CA SER A 130 13.12 14.16 3.87
C SER A 130 11.82 13.60 4.44
N ASP A 131 10.83 13.30 3.60
CA ASP A 131 9.56 12.73 4.04
C ASP A 131 9.74 11.23 4.32
N PRO A 132 9.10 10.69 5.37
CA PRO A 132 9.33 9.32 5.81
C PRO A 132 8.50 8.31 4.99
N VAL A 133 8.66 8.32 3.67
CA VAL A 133 7.88 7.51 2.70
C VAL A 133 8.06 6.01 2.93
N ALA A 134 9.30 5.53 3.02
CA ALA A 134 9.60 4.11 3.23
C ALA A 134 9.05 3.56 4.56
N PRO A 135 9.30 4.17 5.74
CA PRO A 135 8.72 3.67 6.98
C PRO A 135 7.18 3.80 7.00
N ALA A 136 6.60 4.81 6.34
CA ALA A 136 5.15 4.90 6.19
C ALA A 136 4.58 3.70 5.39
N GLY A 137 5.18 3.39 4.25
CA GLY A 137 4.78 2.27 3.41
C GLY A 137 4.92 0.92 4.10
N ARG A 138 6.09 0.67 4.73
CA ARG A 138 6.35 -0.53 5.52
C ARG A 138 5.31 -0.73 6.62
N GLY A 139 5.10 0.32 7.42
CA GLY A 139 4.15 0.29 8.52
C GLY A 139 2.70 0.14 8.07
N TRP A 140 2.33 0.77 6.95
CA TRP A 140 1.00 0.66 6.36
C TRP A 140 0.71 -0.77 5.89
N ALA A 141 1.65 -1.41 5.18
CA ALA A 141 1.48 -2.78 4.72
C ALA A 141 1.30 -3.77 5.88
N LEU A 142 2.16 -3.67 6.90
CA LEU A 142 2.11 -4.54 8.08
C LEU A 142 0.82 -4.33 8.90
N ALA A 143 0.37 -3.09 9.06
CA ALA A 143 -0.90 -2.78 9.73
C ALA A 143 -2.10 -3.35 8.96
N ASP A 144 -2.08 -3.27 7.63
CA ASP A 144 -3.11 -3.85 6.77
C ASP A 144 -3.13 -5.38 6.86
N LEU A 145 -1.96 -6.04 6.86
CA LEU A 145 -1.87 -7.49 7.05
C LEU A 145 -2.45 -7.91 8.40
N ALA A 146 -2.04 -7.25 9.49
CA ALA A 146 -2.51 -7.55 10.84
C ALA A 146 -4.04 -7.47 10.98
N ARG A 147 -4.71 -6.72 10.09
CA ARG A 147 -6.17 -6.55 10.08
C ARG A 147 -6.92 -7.57 9.23
N HIS A 148 -6.25 -8.25 8.31
CA HIS A 148 -6.89 -9.13 7.34
C HIS A 148 -6.44 -10.59 7.44
N ILE A 149 -5.27 -10.85 8.03
CA ILE A 149 -4.80 -12.21 8.30
C ILE A 149 -5.65 -12.86 9.41
N GLN A 150 -5.99 -14.14 9.24
CA GLN A 150 -6.81 -14.89 10.20
C GLN A 150 -5.98 -15.47 11.36
N ASP A 151 -4.70 -15.77 11.11
CA ASP A 151 -3.80 -16.27 12.13
C ASP A 151 -3.51 -15.16 13.15
N ALA A 152 -3.90 -15.39 14.41
CA ALA A 152 -3.79 -14.40 15.48
C ALA A 152 -2.33 -14.11 15.90
N ASP A 153 -1.43 -15.08 15.75
CA ASP A 153 -0.02 -14.91 16.10
C ASP A 153 0.71 -14.12 15.02
N VAL A 154 0.44 -14.43 13.75
CA VAL A 154 0.90 -13.63 12.60
C VAL A 154 0.35 -12.20 12.69
N ALA A 155 -0.93 -12.02 13.00
CA ALA A 155 -1.54 -10.71 13.17
C ALA A 155 -0.84 -9.89 14.28
N ARG A 156 -0.53 -10.52 15.42
CA ARG A 156 0.14 -9.87 16.55
C ARG A 156 1.58 -9.47 16.22
N ARG A 157 2.32 -10.33 15.52
CA ARG A 157 3.69 -10.04 15.04
C ARG A 157 3.69 -8.89 14.04
N ALA A 158 2.82 -8.95 13.03
CA ALA A 158 2.69 -7.88 12.03
C ALA A 158 2.32 -6.54 12.69
N LEU A 159 1.41 -6.55 13.68
CA LEU A 159 1.09 -5.37 14.48
C LEU A 159 2.32 -4.82 15.21
N GLY A 160 3.11 -5.69 15.86
CA GLY A 160 4.34 -5.30 16.55
C GLY A 160 5.36 -4.65 15.60
N LEU A 161 5.61 -5.28 14.45
CA LEU A 161 6.54 -4.77 13.43
C LEU A 161 6.06 -3.45 12.79
N ALA A 162 4.75 -3.22 12.72
CA ALA A 162 4.16 -2.00 12.17
C ALA A 162 4.34 -0.77 13.09
N GLN A 163 4.44 -0.96 14.40
CA GLN A 163 4.45 0.14 15.38
C GLN A 163 5.62 1.09 15.18
N GLY A 164 6.84 0.57 15.06
CA GLY A 164 8.06 1.37 14.91
C GLY A 164 8.04 2.29 13.68
N PRO A 165 7.85 1.74 12.46
CA PRO A 165 7.79 2.53 11.23
C PRO A 165 6.66 3.56 11.23
N LEU A 166 5.46 3.19 11.69
CA LEU A 166 4.35 4.15 11.78
C LEU A 166 4.62 5.23 12.81
N ALA A 167 5.27 4.91 13.94
CA ALA A 167 5.66 5.90 14.92
C ALA A 167 6.66 6.91 14.33
N ALA A 168 7.68 6.44 13.61
CA ALA A 168 8.62 7.30 12.90
C ALA A 168 7.92 8.16 11.83
N ALA A 169 7.08 7.56 10.99
CA ALA A 169 6.39 8.25 9.91
C ALA A 169 5.42 9.34 10.42
N THR A 170 4.73 9.08 11.53
CA THR A 170 3.72 9.99 12.10
C THR A 170 4.29 11.02 13.08
N ALA A 171 5.57 10.89 13.46
CA ALA A 171 6.27 11.92 14.23
C ALA A 171 6.89 13.00 13.34
N ALA A 172 7.14 12.70 12.07
CA ALA A 172 7.72 13.64 11.12
C ALA A 172 6.70 14.71 10.66
N ARG A 173 7.22 15.86 10.22
CA ARG A 173 6.42 16.84 9.50
C ARG A 173 6.58 16.62 7.99
N TRP A 174 5.51 16.18 7.34
CA TRP A 174 5.49 15.90 5.91
C TRP A 174 5.44 17.17 5.07
N SER A 175 6.07 17.10 3.90
CA SER A 175 5.92 18.09 2.83
C SER A 175 4.47 18.18 2.36
N ARG A 176 4.13 19.21 1.59
CA ARG A 176 2.77 19.34 1.02
C ARG A 176 2.44 18.18 0.08
N ALA A 177 3.39 17.77 -0.75
CA ALA A 177 3.26 16.64 -1.65
C ALA A 177 3.07 15.31 -0.88
N GLY A 178 3.70 15.20 0.29
CA GLY A 178 3.68 14.04 1.18
C GLY A 178 2.37 13.76 1.92
N ARG A 179 1.51 14.77 2.08
CA ARG A 179 0.30 14.71 2.92
C ARG A 179 -0.67 13.57 2.60
N PRO A 180 -0.90 13.15 1.34
CA PRO A 180 -1.75 11.99 1.05
C PRO A 180 -1.21 10.71 1.71
N LEU A 181 0.10 10.44 1.59
CA LEU A 181 0.73 9.25 2.15
C LEU A 181 0.88 9.35 3.67
N GLY A 182 1.21 10.53 4.19
CA GLY A 182 1.23 10.78 5.64
C GLY A 182 -0.15 10.61 6.30
N ALA A 183 -1.23 10.99 5.61
CA ALA A 183 -2.60 10.73 6.06
C ALA A 183 -2.88 9.22 6.15
N LEU A 184 -2.46 8.42 5.17
CA LEU A 184 -2.58 6.95 5.21
C LEU A 184 -1.78 6.35 6.37
N ALA A 185 -0.57 6.87 6.65
CA ALA A 185 0.22 6.44 7.80
C ALA A 185 -0.49 6.74 9.14
N HIS A 186 -1.15 7.90 9.26
CA HIS A 186 -1.96 8.21 10.43
C HIS A 186 -3.17 7.29 10.58
N LEU A 187 -3.87 6.98 9.49
CA LEU A 187 -4.99 6.05 9.49
C LEU A 187 -4.54 4.64 9.91
N ALA A 188 -3.46 4.13 9.32
CA ALA A 188 -2.88 2.84 9.71
C ALA A 188 -2.47 2.83 11.20
N ARG A 189 -1.90 3.93 11.72
CA ARG A 189 -1.56 4.04 13.15
C ARG A 189 -2.79 4.03 14.05
N LEU A 190 -3.87 4.70 13.63
CA LEU A 190 -5.15 4.66 14.34
C LEU A 190 -5.76 3.26 14.31
N ASP A 191 -5.56 2.54 13.21
CA ASP A 191 -5.99 1.14 13.10
C ASP A 191 -5.23 0.29 14.10
N LEU A 192 -3.91 0.42 14.25
CA LEU A 192 -3.14 -0.32 15.26
C LEU A 192 -3.62 -0.12 16.70
N ALA A 193 -4.27 1.01 17.01
CA ALA A 193 -4.77 1.30 18.35
C ALA A 193 -6.09 0.58 18.69
N VAL A 194 -6.79 0.04 17.69
CA VAL A 194 -7.99 -0.79 17.89
C VAL A 194 -7.56 -2.20 18.29
N PRO A 195 -8.18 -2.88 19.25
CA PRO A 195 -7.88 -4.29 19.52
C PRO A 195 -8.04 -5.18 18.27
N LEU A 196 -7.26 -6.25 18.16
CA LEU A 196 -7.43 -7.23 17.07
C LEU A 196 -8.79 -7.94 17.23
N GLY A 197 -9.47 -8.21 16.12
CA GLY A 197 -10.83 -8.78 16.11
C GLY A 197 -11.96 -7.77 16.29
N GLU A 198 -11.67 -6.53 16.69
CA GLU A 198 -12.67 -5.46 16.76
C GLU A 198 -12.81 -4.71 15.43
N ALA A 199 -14.04 -4.28 15.13
CA ALA A 199 -14.34 -3.51 13.94
C ALA A 199 -13.79 -2.08 14.05
N ILE A 200 -13.08 -1.63 13.00
CA ILE A 200 -12.62 -0.24 12.92
C ILE A 200 -13.81 0.65 12.58
N ALA A 201 -14.07 1.66 13.42
CA ALA A 201 -15.07 2.69 13.18
C ALA A 201 -14.63 3.67 12.07
N ARG A 202 -14.56 3.19 10.82
CA ARG A 202 -14.18 3.99 9.64
C ARG A 202 -15.14 5.17 9.47
N GLY A 203 -14.58 6.35 9.22
CA GLY A 203 -15.34 7.59 9.11
C GLY A 203 -15.71 8.25 10.45
N ALA A 204 -15.31 7.67 11.58
CA ALA A 204 -15.52 8.30 12.88
C ALA A 204 -14.93 9.72 12.92
N PRO A 205 -15.60 10.71 13.55
CA PRO A 205 -15.17 12.10 13.52
C PRO A 205 -13.72 12.32 13.95
N ARG A 206 -13.23 11.56 14.94
CA ARG A 206 -11.85 11.63 15.42
C ARG A 206 -10.81 11.26 14.34
N ARG A 207 -11.13 10.28 13.49
CA ARG A 207 -10.24 9.79 12.42
C ARG A 207 -10.20 10.79 11.27
N VAL A 208 -11.37 11.24 10.83
CA VAL A 208 -11.51 12.28 9.80
C VAL A 208 -10.81 13.57 10.24
N TRP A 209 -11.02 13.99 11.50
CA TRP A 209 -10.36 15.15 12.09
C TRP A 209 -8.84 15.02 12.10
N ARG A 210 -8.30 13.84 12.44
CA ARG A 210 -6.86 13.59 12.42
C ARG A 210 -6.28 13.77 11.01
N VAL A 211 -6.94 13.23 10.00
CA VAL A 211 -6.53 13.34 8.60
C VAL A 211 -6.63 14.79 8.11
N LEU A 212 -7.65 15.54 8.52
CA LEU A 212 -7.80 16.97 8.20
C LEU A 212 -6.70 17.84 8.85
N ILE A 213 -6.38 17.62 10.13
CA ILE A 213 -5.27 18.32 10.79
C ILE A 213 -3.95 18.04 10.06
N HIS A 214 -3.70 16.78 9.70
CA HIS A 214 -2.51 16.40 8.98
C HIS A 214 -2.43 17.09 7.62
N ARG A 215 -3.55 17.13 6.88
CA ARG A 215 -3.65 17.85 5.61
C ARG A 215 -3.28 19.33 5.76
N LEU A 216 -3.60 19.99 6.86
CA LEU A 216 -3.31 21.42 7.05
C LEU A 216 -1.87 21.65 7.54
N SER A 217 -1.43 20.87 8.53
CA SER A 217 -0.18 21.11 9.26
C SER A 217 1.01 20.28 8.75
N GLY A 218 0.76 19.15 8.09
CA GLY A 218 1.76 18.12 7.77
C GLY A 218 2.24 17.32 8.99
N ARG A 219 1.68 17.55 10.18
CA ARG A 219 2.04 16.88 11.45
C ARG A 219 0.99 15.90 11.92
#